data_AF-A0A3D4AZN1-F1
#
_entry.id   AF-A0A3D4AZN1-F1
#
_cell.length_a   1.000
_cell.length_b   1.000
_cell.length_c   1.000
_cell.angle_alpha   90.00
_cell.angle_beta   90.00
_cell.angle_gamma   90.00
#
_symmetry.space_group_name_H-M   'P 1'
#
loop_
_entity.id
_entity.type
_entity.pdbx_description
1 polymer ?
#
loop_
_entity_poly.entity_id
_entity_poly.type
_entity_poly.pdbx_seq_one_letter_code
_entity_poly.pdbx_strand_id
1 'polypeptide(L)'
;ICRWIVLTVIGLLGLFISPGYGQDQLSIQGFFPDEVEQQFQWEEKFRMSPHPDSLRTFMRWITEEPHHAGGPGSKKVAEYILAKFRTWGLDANIETFEALMPMPLERSVELIAPEAYTAILKEPAILEDKDSSDEGQLPTFNAYSADGDVTGQLVYVNYGVPGDYDILDELGIDVAG
;
A
#
# COMPACT_ATOMS: atom_id res chain seq x y z
N ILE A 1 -20.75 -90.29 25.11
CA ILE A 1 -20.93 -89.95 23.68
C ILE A 1 -21.37 -88.48 23.68
N CYS A 2 -20.63 -87.43 23.34
CA CYS A 2 -19.38 -87.11 22.61
C CYS A 2 -18.58 -86.08 23.46
N ARG A 3 -17.22 -86.08 23.58
CA ARG A 3 -16.16 -85.56 22.66
C ARG A 3 -16.53 -84.14 22.17
N TRP A 4 -15.78 -83.05 22.36
CA TRP A 4 -14.41 -82.68 21.94
C TRP A 4 -13.89 -81.49 22.81
N ILE A 5 -12.65 -81.49 23.37
CA ILE A 5 -11.41 -80.83 22.86
C ILE A 5 -11.62 -79.34 22.54
N VAL A 6 -11.03 -78.36 23.25
CA VAL A 6 -9.65 -77.84 23.07
C VAL A 6 -9.16 -77.12 24.34
N LEU A 7 -7.95 -77.48 24.79
CA LEU A 7 -7.10 -76.68 25.69
C LEU A 7 -6.52 -75.48 24.95
N THR A 8 -6.53 -74.28 25.55
CA THR A 8 -5.39 -73.35 25.44
C THR A 8 -5.35 -72.40 26.63
N VAL A 9 -4.46 -72.66 27.58
CA VAL A 9 -4.01 -71.70 28.60
C VAL A 9 -2.49 -71.61 28.43
N ILE A 10 -2.02 -70.54 27.79
CA ILE A 10 -0.70 -69.95 28.03
C ILE A 10 -0.90 -68.44 27.92
N GLY A 11 -0.91 -67.77 29.07
CA GLY A 11 -0.77 -66.32 29.11
C GLY A 11 0.69 -65.92 28.88
N LEU A 12 0.91 -64.78 28.24
CA LEU A 12 2.10 -63.98 28.46
C LEU A 12 1.89 -62.55 27.95
N LEU A 13 1.94 -61.63 28.92
CA LEU A 13 2.21 -60.20 28.84
C LEU A 13 1.31 -59.34 27.92
N GLY A 14 0.34 -58.69 28.57
CA GLY A 14 -0.21 -57.44 28.07
C GLY A 14 0.88 -56.37 27.99
N LEU A 15 1.32 -56.07 26.77
CA LEU A 15 1.95 -54.79 26.47
C LEU A 15 0.81 -53.76 26.46
N PHE A 16 0.58 -53.11 27.60
CA PHE A 16 -0.12 -51.83 27.59
C PHE A 16 0.79 -50.88 26.79
N ILE A 17 0.52 -50.76 25.50
CA ILE A 17 0.91 -49.58 24.74
C ILE A 17 0.10 -48.47 25.37
N SER A 18 0.66 -47.82 26.39
CA SER A 18 0.22 -46.48 26.73
C SER A 18 0.30 -45.70 25.42
N PRO A 19 -0.80 -45.11 24.92
CA PRO A 19 -0.63 -44.05 23.95
C PRO A 19 0.26 -43.05 24.66
N GLY A 20 1.50 -42.93 24.20
CA GLY A 20 2.34 -41.81 24.56
C GLY A 20 1.58 -40.59 24.08
N TYR A 21 0.76 -40.01 24.95
CA TYR A 21 0.26 -38.66 24.81
C TYR A 21 1.45 -37.73 25.05
N GLY A 22 2.44 -37.79 24.16
CA GLY A 22 3.18 -36.60 23.77
C GLY A 22 2.28 -35.87 22.79
N GLN A 23 1.17 -35.29 23.29
CA GLN A 23 0.63 -34.12 22.63
C GLN A 23 1.69 -33.07 22.91
N ASP A 24 2.62 -32.90 21.96
CA ASP A 24 3.41 -31.68 21.89
C ASP A 24 2.35 -30.58 21.80
N GLN A 25 2.05 -29.94 22.94
CA GLN A 25 0.94 -29.02 23.05
C GLN A 25 1.34 -27.86 22.15
N LEU A 26 0.73 -27.79 20.96
CA LEU A 26 0.96 -26.71 20.02
C LEU A 26 0.89 -25.42 20.82
N SER A 27 1.99 -24.70 20.87
CA SER A 27 2.13 -23.50 21.68
C SER A 27 2.35 -22.34 20.74
N ILE A 28 1.46 -21.36 20.77
CA ILE A 28 1.64 -20.08 20.08
C ILE A 28 2.21 -19.10 21.10
N GLN A 29 3.32 -18.44 20.76
CA GLN A 29 3.92 -17.45 21.63
C GLN A 29 2.94 -16.29 21.88
N GLY A 30 2.68 -15.98 23.15
CA GLY A 30 1.77 -14.90 23.55
C GLY A 30 0.33 -15.33 23.83
N PHE A 31 -0.02 -16.62 23.70
CA PHE A 31 -1.34 -17.17 24.02
C PHE A 31 -1.27 -18.13 25.20
N PHE A 32 -2.33 -18.18 26.02
CA PHE A 32 -2.45 -19.21 27.05
C PHE A 32 -2.76 -20.58 26.40
N PRO A 33 -2.32 -21.70 27.01
CA PRO A 33 -2.47 -23.02 26.39
C PRO A 33 -3.92 -23.44 26.07
N ASP A 34 -4.91 -22.88 26.77
CA ASP A 34 -6.35 -23.10 26.55
C ASP A 34 -6.94 -22.22 25.42
N GLU A 35 -6.21 -21.20 24.95
CA GLU A 35 -6.63 -20.30 23.86
C GLU A 35 -6.10 -20.73 22.49
N VAL A 36 -5.05 -21.56 22.46
CA VAL A 36 -4.31 -21.89 21.23
C VAL A 36 -5.19 -22.53 20.15
N GLU A 37 -6.08 -23.44 20.54
CA GLU A 37 -6.99 -24.10 19.58
C GLU A 37 -7.95 -23.10 18.92
N GLN A 38 -8.50 -22.17 19.72
CA GLN A 38 -9.37 -21.13 19.20
C GLN A 38 -8.59 -20.17 18.28
N GLN A 39 -7.35 -19.86 18.62
CA GLN A 39 -6.48 -19.02 17.79
C GLN A 39 -6.23 -19.67 16.42
N PHE A 40 -5.88 -20.95 16.35
CA PHE A 40 -5.71 -21.63 15.06
C PHE A 40 -6.98 -21.65 14.21
N GLN A 41 -8.14 -21.84 14.85
CA GLN A 41 -9.43 -21.79 14.13
C GLN A 41 -9.70 -20.39 13.55
N TRP A 42 -9.33 -19.32 14.25
CA TRP A 42 -9.44 -17.96 13.73
C TRP A 42 -8.44 -17.68 12.62
N GLU A 43 -7.19 -18.12 12.76
CA GLU A 43 -6.17 -17.98 11.73
C GLU A 43 -6.57 -18.68 10.43
N GLU A 44 -7.11 -19.89 10.51
CA GLU A 44 -7.57 -20.62 9.33
C GLU A 44 -8.75 -19.92 8.66
N LYS A 45 -9.74 -19.45 9.45
CA LYS A 45 -10.85 -18.64 8.92
C LYS A 45 -10.36 -17.36 8.24
N PHE A 46 -9.42 -16.66 8.87
CA PHE A 46 -8.88 -15.40 8.34
C PHE A 46 -8.07 -15.64 7.05
N ARG A 47 -7.25 -16.69 7.01
CA ARG A 47 -6.46 -17.08 5.83
C ARG A 47 -7.33 -17.36 4.61
N MET A 48 -8.52 -17.91 4.81
CA MET A 48 -9.48 -18.18 3.73
C MET A 48 -10.25 -16.93 3.26
N SER A 49 -10.19 -15.81 3.99
CA SER A 49 -10.96 -14.60 3.67
C SER A 49 -10.42 -13.79 2.48
N PRO A 50 -9.13 -13.47 2.36
CA PRO A 50 -8.63 -12.68 1.23
C PRO A 50 -8.58 -13.53 -0.05
N HIS A 51 -9.22 -13.03 -1.11
CA HIS A 51 -9.24 -13.68 -2.42
C HIS A 51 -8.52 -12.81 -3.48
N PRO A 52 -7.56 -13.34 -4.25
CA PRO A 52 -6.79 -12.55 -5.23
C PRO A 52 -7.66 -11.82 -6.26
N ASP A 53 -8.73 -12.46 -6.74
CA ASP A 53 -9.64 -11.83 -7.70
C ASP A 53 -10.39 -10.64 -7.11
N SER A 54 -10.81 -10.74 -5.84
CA SER A 54 -11.46 -9.62 -5.15
C SER A 54 -10.52 -8.44 -4.97
N LEU A 55 -9.25 -8.69 -4.62
CA LEU A 55 -8.23 -7.65 -4.54
C LEU A 55 -7.97 -7.01 -5.91
N ARG A 56 -7.89 -7.82 -6.97
CA ARG A 56 -7.70 -7.32 -8.34
C ARG A 56 -8.84 -6.41 -8.77
N THR A 57 -10.09 -6.82 -8.54
CA THR A 57 -11.27 -5.99 -8.84
C THR A 57 -11.28 -4.70 -8.01
N PHE A 58 -10.98 -4.79 -6.72
CA PHE A 58 -10.94 -3.63 -5.83
C PHE A 58 -9.88 -2.63 -6.27
N MET A 59 -8.64 -3.08 -6.47
CA MET A 59 -7.53 -2.25 -6.94
C MET A 59 -7.86 -1.61 -8.28
N ARG A 60 -8.33 -2.41 -9.25
CA ARG A 60 -8.71 -1.90 -10.57
C ARG A 60 -9.68 -0.73 -10.46
N TRP A 61 -10.68 -0.84 -9.58
CA TRP A 61 -11.68 0.20 -9.43
C TRP A 61 -11.11 1.48 -8.80
N ILE A 62 -10.33 1.37 -7.73
CA ILE A 62 -9.81 2.56 -7.03
C ILE A 62 -8.70 3.29 -7.79
N THR A 63 -8.04 2.63 -8.76
CA THR A 63 -6.95 3.22 -9.56
C THR A 63 -7.34 3.54 -11.01
N GLU A 64 -8.61 3.39 -11.40
CA GLU A 64 -9.04 3.56 -12.81
C GLU A 64 -9.03 5.03 -13.27
N GLU A 65 -9.25 5.98 -12.36
CA GLU A 65 -9.30 7.42 -12.66
C GLU A 65 -8.40 8.20 -11.67
N PRO A 66 -7.80 9.33 -12.08
CA PRO A 66 -7.07 10.22 -11.17
C PRO A 66 -7.91 10.67 -9.96
N HIS A 67 -7.36 10.54 -8.76
CA HIS A 67 -8.10 10.77 -7.50
C HIS A 67 -7.28 11.56 -6.46
N HIS A 68 -6.62 12.64 -6.91
CA HIS A 68 -5.88 13.54 -6.01
C HIS A 68 -6.75 14.11 -4.89
N ALA A 69 -6.14 14.37 -3.74
CA ALA A 69 -6.83 14.84 -2.55
C ALA A 69 -7.62 16.15 -2.82
N GLY A 70 -8.88 16.19 -2.37
CA GLY A 70 -9.79 17.31 -2.61
C GLY A 70 -10.51 17.30 -3.96
N GLY A 71 -10.07 16.46 -4.91
CA GLY A 71 -10.70 16.34 -6.22
C GLY A 71 -11.98 15.47 -6.22
N PRO A 72 -12.84 15.59 -7.25
CA PRO A 72 -14.04 14.76 -7.38
C PRO A 72 -13.75 13.26 -7.41
N GLY A 73 -12.65 12.83 -8.05
CA GLY A 73 -12.23 11.43 -8.09
C GLY A 73 -11.92 10.86 -6.70
N SER A 74 -11.26 11.63 -5.84
CA SER A 74 -11.00 11.24 -4.45
C SER A 74 -12.29 10.99 -3.67
N LYS A 75 -13.30 11.85 -3.86
CA LYS A 75 -14.63 11.66 -3.26
C LYS A 75 -15.32 10.39 -3.76
N LYS A 76 -15.31 10.14 -5.08
CA LYS A 76 -15.87 8.89 -5.64
C LYS A 76 -15.23 7.66 -4.99
N VAL A 77 -13.90 7.68 -4.84
CA VAL A 77 -13.16 6.56 -4.22
C VAL A 77 -13.53 6.38 -2.75
N ALA A 78 -13.62 7.47 -1.98
CA ALA A 78 -14.04 7.41 -0.58
C ALA A 78 -15.45 6.82 -0.43
N GLU A 79 -16.40 7.24 -1.26
CA GLU A 79 -17.78 6.75 -1.25
C GLU A 79 -17.88 5.25 -1.60
N TYR A 80 -17.06 4.77 -2.54
CA TYR A 80 -16.99 3.35 -2.87
C TYR A 80 -16.42 2.51 -1.71
N ILE A 81 -15.34 2.98 -1.07
CA ILE A 81 -14.75 2.29 0.08
C ILE A 81 -15.75 2.24 1.23
N LEU A 82 -16.44 3.35 1.51
CA LEU A 82 -17.52 3.41 2.50
C LEU A 82 -18.61 2.37 2.19
N ALA A 83 -19.05 2.27 0.94
CA ALA A 83 -20.04 1.28 0.54
C ALA A 83 -19.52 -0.15 0.78
N LYS A 84 -18.25 -0.45 0.47
CA LYS A 84 -17.64 -1.76 0.75
C LYS A 84 -17.62 -2.07 2.24
N PHE A 85 -17.18 -1.13 3.08
CA PHE A 85 -17.14 -1.32 4.53
C PHE A 85 -18.52 -1.65 5.10
N ARG A 86 -19.56 -0.95 4.66
CA ARG A 86 -20.94 -1.24 5.04
C ARG A 86 -21.39 -2.63 4.60
N THR A 87 -21.03 -3.09 3.39
CA THR A 87 -21.35 -4.45 2.94
C THR A 87 -20.65 -5.54 3.76
N TRP A 88 -19.53 -5.21 4.39
CA TRP A 88 -18.81 -6.12 5.29
C TRP A 88 -19.33 -6.09 6.73
N GLY A 89 -20.36 -5.28 7.01
CA GLY A 89 -20.97 -5.16 8.33
C GLY A 89 -20.24 -4.21 9.28
N LEU A 90 -19.36 -3.35 8.75
CA LEU A 90 -18.70 -2.32 9.55
C LEU A 90 -19.60 -1.09 9.71
N ASP A 91 -19.63 -0.53 10.92
CA ASP A 91 -20.16 0.81 11.16
C ASP A 91 -19.13 1.83 10.68
N ALA A 92 -19.39 2.45 9.54
CA ALA A 92 -18.46 3.32 8.84
C ALA A 92 -19.14 4.59 8.35
N ASN A 93 -18.40 5.69 8.45
CA ASN A 93 -18.77 7.03 7.99
C ASN A 93 -17.56 7.75 7.37
N ILE A 94 -17.83 8.79 6.57
CA ILE A 94 -16.79 9.68 6.05
C ILE A 94 -16.67 10.87 7.01
N GLU A 95 -15.47 11.09 7.51
CA GLU A 95 -15.10 12.32 8.22
C GLU A 95 -14.54 13.33 7.22
N THR A 96 -14.98 14.59 7.32
CA THR A 96 -14.56 15.66 6.40
C THR A 96 -13.80 16.73 7.16
N PHE A 97 -12.65 17.12 6.63
CA PHE A 97 -11.83 18.19 7.16
C PHE A 97 -11.54 19.21 6.07
N GLU A 98 -11.43 20.47 6.48
CA GLU A 98 -10.97 21.55 5.62
C GLU A 98 -9.46 21.71 5.81
N ALA A 99 -8.71 21.59 4.72
CA ALA A 99 -7.27 21.75 4.69
C ALA A 99 -6.87 22.62 3.50
N LEU A 100 -5.77 23.37 3.65
CA LEU A 100 -5.19 24.12 2.56
C LEU A 100 -4.55 23.16 1.55
N MET A 101 -5.19 23.00 0.39
CA MET A 101 -4.71 22.14 -0.70
C MET A 101 -4.40 23.00 -1.93
N PRO A 102 -3.11 23.29 -2.22
CA PRO A 102 -2.75 24.10 -3.38
C PRO A 102 -2.94 23.30 -4.68
N MET A 103 -3.45 23.96 -5.72
CA MET A 103 -3.67 23.39 -7.05
C MET A 103 -3.03 24.33 -8.09
N PRO A 104 -2.30 23.80 -9.08
CA PRO A 104 -1.65 24.64 -10.07
C PRO A 104 -2.68 25.28 -11.00
N LEU A 105 -2.54 26.59 -11.24
CA LEU A 105 -3.34 27.33 -12.22
C LEU A 105 -2.55 27.50 -13.53
N GLU A 106 -1.34 28.03 -13.41
CA GLU A 106 -0.41 28.26 -14.52
C GLU A 106 0.96 27.68 -14.16
N ARG A 107 1.69 27.25 -15.19
CA ARG A 107 3.02 26.66 -15.05
C ARG A 107 3.78 26.79 -16.36
N SER A 108 5.00 27.30 -16.29
CA SER A 108 5.93 27.39 -17.40
C SER A 108 7.35 27.32 -16.86
N VAL A 109 8.25 26.73 -17.66
CA VAL A 109 9.69 26.79 -17.43
C VAL A 109 10.31 27.01 -18.79
N GLU A 110 11.05 28.11 -18.92
CA GLU A 110 11.62 28.53 -20.20
C GLU A 110 13.10 28.86 -20.04
N LEU A 111 13.91 28.35 -20.95
CA LEU A 111 15.25 28.86 -21.20
C LEU A 111 15.12 29.98 -22.24
N ILE A 112 15.46 31.20 -21.84
CA ILE A 112 15.35 32.38 -22.72
C ILE A 112 16.61 32.54 -23.59
N ALA A 113 17.77 32.21 -23.03
CA ALA A 113 19.08 32.34 -23.66
C ALA A 113 20.05 31.26 -23.14
N PRO A 114 21.09 30.88 -23.91
CA PRO A 114 21.45 31.38 -25.24
C PRO A 114 20.52 30.91 -26.37
N GLU A 115 19.79 29.83 -26.14
CA GLU A 115 18.79 29.29 -27.07
C GLU A 115 17.43 29.27 -26.38
N ALA A 116 16.38 29.63 -27.13
CA ALA A 116 15.02 29.60 -26.62
C ALA A 116 14.52 28.16 -26.53
N TYR A 117 14.08 27.74 -25.35
CA TYR A 117 13.47 26.44 -25.13
C TYR A 117 12.36 26.51 -24.08
N THR A 118 11.16 26.08 -24.43
CA THR A 118 10.04 25.93 -23.48
C THR A 118 9.95 24.47 -23.06
N ALA A 119 10.06 24.21 -21.76
CA ALA A 119 10.00 22.87 -21.22
C ALA A 119 8.59 22.28 -21.32
N ILE A 120 8.50 21.01 -21.70
CA ILE A 120 7.25 20.25 -21.65
C ILE A 120 7.08 19.75 -20.22
N LEU A 121 6.12 20.33 -19.49
CA LEU A 121 5.82 19.95 -18.11
C LEU A 121 4.78 18.82 -18.02
N LYS A 122 4.41 18.17 -19.13
CA LYS A 122 3.46 17.04 -19.13
C LYS A 122 4.22 15.75 -19.39
N GLU A 123 3.90 14.71 -18.62
CA GLU A 123 4.45 13.37 -18.86
C GLU A 123 3.97 12.87 -20.24
N PRO A 124 4.85 12.24 -21.03
CA PRO A 124 4.46 11.68 -22.31
C PRO A 124 3.54 10.48 -22.12
N ALA A 125 2.58 10.33 -23.03
CA ALA A 125 1.74 9.13 -23.07
C ALA A 125 2.58 7.88 -23.39
N ILE A 126 2.26 6.79 -22.72
CA ILE A 126 2.87 5.47 -22.85
C ILE A 126 1.85 4.56 -23.53
N LEU A 127 2.22 3.93 -24.64
CA LEU A 127 1.29 3.15 -25.46
C LEU A 127 0.69 1.95 -24.71
N GLU A 128 1.48 1.35 -23.83
CA GLU A 128 1.10 0.19 -23.01
C GLU A 128 0.21 0.55 -21.82
N ASP A 129 0.12 1.83 -21.47
CA ASP A 129 -0.65 2.33 -20.33
C ASP A 129 -1.68 3.37 -20.80
N LYS A 130 -2.93 2.95 -20.91
CA LYS A 130 -4.03 3.83 -21.30
C LYS A 130 -4.19 5.05 -20.38
N ASP A 131 -3.80 4.92 -19.10
CA ASP A 131 -4.04 5.92 -18.06
C ASP A 131 -2.97 7.01 -18.06
N SER A 132 -1.83 6.77 -18.72
CA SER A 132 -0.77 7.76 -18.96
C SER A 132 -1.23 8.95 -19.80
N SER A 133 -2.35 8.82 -20.53
CA SER A 133 -2.94 9.88 -21.35
C SER A 133 -4.25 10.46 -20.80
N ASP A 134 -4.62 10.16 -19.56
CA ASP A 134 -5.88 10.62 -18.97
C ASP A 134 -5.95 12.16 -18.88
N GLU A 135 -7.03 12.75 -19.38
CA GLU A 135 -7.27 14.21 -19.38
C GLU A 135 -7.55 14.76 -17.97
N GLY A 136 -7.97 13.92 -17.03
CA GLY A 136 -8.23 14.27 -15.62
C GLY A 136 -6.99 14.27 -14.72
N GLN A 137 -5.79 14.03 -15.27
CA GLN A 137 -4.55 14.04 -14.52
C GLN A 137 -4.29 15.40 -13.85
N LEU A 138 -3.85 15.36 -12.60
CA LEU A 138 -3.37 16.55 -11.93
C LEU A 138 -2.10 17.04 -12.63
N PRO A 139 -2.03 18.30 -13.08
CA PRO A 139 -0.81 18.82 -13.70
C PRO A 139 0.38 18.73 -12.73
N THR A 140 1.58 18.50 -13.26
CA THR A 140 2.80 18.47 -12.44
C THR A 140 3.05 19.82 -11.79
N PHE A 141 3.40 19.80 -10.51
CA PHE A 141 3.71 20.98 -9.71
C PHE A 141 4.34 20.56 -8.38
N ASN A 142 4.92 21.54 -7.68
CA ASN A 142 5.37 21.37 -6.30
C ASN A 142 4.31 21.96 -5.37
N ALA A 143 3.70 21.13 -4.53
CA ALA A 143 2.72 21.59 -3.58
C ALA A 143 3.33 22.60 -2.60
N TYR A 144 2.60 23.68 -2.32
CA TYR A 144 2.97 24.77 -1.42
C TYR A 144 4.09 25.69 -1.92
N SER A 145 4.53 25.57 -3.18
CA SER A 145 5.37 26.59 -3.80
C SER A 145 4.67 27.95 -3.83
N ALA A 146 5.47 29.02 -3.66
CA ALA A 146 4.99 30.38 -3.83
C ALA A 146 4.58 30.63 -5.28
N ASP A 147 3.60 31.51 -5.47
CA ASP A 147 3.24 32.04 -6.78
C ASP A 147 4.25 33.10 -7.25
N GLY A 148 4.50 33.17 -8.56
CA GLY A 148 5.41 34.16 -9.13
C GLY A 148 5.96 33.81 -10.50
N ASP A 149 6.42 34.85 -11.20
CA ASP A 149 7.19 34.77 -12.44
C ASP A 149 8.60 35.30 -12.14
N VAL A 150 9.59 34.42 -12.18
CA VAL A 150 10.98 34.71 -11.81
C VAL A 150 11.89 34.34 -12.98
N THR A 151 12.74 35.28 -13.38
CA THR A 151 13.76 35.08 -14.41
C THR A 151 15.14 35.32 -13.82
N GLY A 152 16.05 34.35 -13.96
CA GLY A 152 17.40 34.42 -13.40
C GLY A 152 18.38 33.49 -14.10
N GLN A 153 19.63 33.47 -13.60
CA GLN A 153 20.63 32.52 -14.07
C GLN A 153 20.36 31.13 -13.48
N LEU A 154 20.57 30.08 -14.28
CA LEU A 154 20.45 28.70 -13.82
C LEU A 154 21.77 28.22 -13.22
N VAL A 155 21.73 27.80 -11.96
CA VAL A 155 22.86 27.16 -11.26
C VAL A 155 22.46 25.73 -10.87
N TYR A 156 23.31 24.76 -11.17
CA TYR A 156 23.10 23.37 -10.78
C TYR A 156 23.64 23.14 -9.36
N VAL A 157 22.78 22.68 -8.45
CA VAL A 157 23.10 22.50 -7.02
C VAL A 157 22.87 21.05 -6.56
N ASN A 158 23.23 20.06 -7.37
CA ASN A 158 23.16 18.64 -6.99
C ASN A 158 21.82 18.22 -6.33
N TYR A 159 21.78 17.91 -5.03
CA TYR A 159 20.56 17.55 -4.29
C TYR A 159 19.91 18.73 -3.55
N GLY A 160 20.54 19.91 -3.55
CA GLY A 160 20.05 21.10 -2.86
C GLY A 160 20.12 21.00 -1.33
N VAL A 161 21.03 20.19 -0.80
CA VAL A 161 21.28 20.14 0.65
C VAL A 161 22.29 21.21 1.06
N PRO A 162 22.34 21.67 2.34
CA PRO A 162 23.23 22.74 2.76
C PRO A 162 24.69 22.57 2.31
N GLY A 163 25.24 21.36 2.41
CA GLY A 163 26.62 21.09 1.98
C GLY A 163 26.87 21.22 0.47
N ASP A 164 25.85 21.10 -0.38
CA ASP A 164 25.99 21.36 -1.81
C ASP A 164 26.19 22.87 -2.08
N TYR A 165 25.61 23.74 -1.25
CA TYR A 165 25.80 25.19 -1.36
C TYR A 165 27.17 25.63 -0.82
N ASP A 166 27.65 25.02 0.26
CA ASP A 166 29.02 25.28 0.77
C ASP A 166 30.07 25.04 -0.34
N ILE A 167 29.89 23.98 -1.14
CA ILE A 167 30.77 23.68 -2.28
C ILE A 167 30.69 24.77 -3.35
N LEU A 168 29.50 25.29 -3.66
CA LEU A 168 29.35 26.38 -4.63
C LEU A 168 30.03 27.67 -4.14
N ASP A 169 29.90 27.97 -2.85
CA ASP A 169 30.56 29.11 -2.22
C ASP A 169 32.10 28.97 -2.27
N GLU A 170 32.64 27.78 -1.99
CA GLU A 170 34.08 27.48 -2.14
C GLU A 170 34.58 27.66 -3.59
N LEU A 171 33.71 27.37 -4.57
CA LEU A 171 33.98 27.59 -5.99
C LEU A 171 33.77 29.04 -6.43
N GLY A 172 33.29 29.92 -5.55
CA GLY A 172 33.02 31.32 -5.82
C GLY A 172 31.78 31.56 -6.68
N ILE A 173 30.81 30.65 -6.64
CA ILE A 173 29.54 30.74 -7.38
C ILE A 173 28.46 31.30 -6.44
N ASP A 174 28.01 32.53 -6.70
CA ASP A 174 26.89 33.14 -5.97
C ASP A 174 25.54 32.65 -6.53
N VAL A 175 24.62 32.29 -5.63
CA VAL A 175 23.27 31.79 -5.94
C VAL A 175 22.17 32.81 -5.64
N ALA A 176 22.50 34.01 -5.17
CA ALA A 176 21.52 35.07 -4.95
C ALA A 176 20.89 35.54 -6.27
N GLY A 177 19.55 35.57 -6.32
CA GLY A 177 18.77 35.94 -7.51
C GLY A 177 17.28 36.05 -7.21
#